data_AF-A0A4U0QVD6-F1
#
_entry.id   AF-A0A4U0QVD6-F1
#
_cell.length_a   1.000
_cell.length_b   1.000
_cell.length_c   1.000
_cell.angle_alpha   90.00
_cell.angle_beta   90.00
_cell.angle_gamma   90.00
#
_symmetry.space_group_name_H-M   'P 1'
#
loop_
_entity.id
_entity.type
_entity.pdbx_description
1 polymer ?
#
loop_
_entity_poly.entity_id
_entity_poly.type
_entity_poly.pdbx_seq_one_letter_code
_entity_poly.pdbx_strand_id
1 'polypeptide(L)'
;MTGPVPHGTPSGYVRCKCRCDLCREAEVQRQREWRQRHRDGKVRHRTDHPSCVPVRVRGVVYPSISAAAYALNVTPSSIAGQLARRGAADGAGLGGHAPRRRPQPVNSRRCVIHGREFPSIAAAAREIGVNYSHFFREVKRGLSDQYSQYLLLKMMQADAGRQGRAA
;
A
#
# COMPACT_ATOMS: atom_id res chain seq x y z
N MET A 1 18.55 -1.23 33.16
CA MET A 1 17.22 -0.95 33.75
C MET A 1 16.29 -0.45 32.66
N THR A 2 15.38 -1.30 32.18
CA THR A 2 14.31 -0.90 31.26
C THR A 2 13.16 -0.37 32.10
N GLY A 3 13.08 0.96 32.23
CA GLY A 3 11.92 1.59 32.86
C GLY A 3 10.63 1.33 32.07
N PRO A 4 9.45 1.59 32.67
CA PRO A 4 8.17 1.42 32.00
C PRO A 4 8.10 2.23 30.69
N VAL A 5 7.56 1.62 29.63
CA VAL A 5 7.47 2.26 28.30
C VAL A 5 6.42 3.38 28.35
N PRO A 6 6.76 4.62 27.96
CA PRO A 6 5.80 5.72 27.93
C PRO A 6 4.85 5.57 26.72
N HIS A 7 3.65 5.03 26.97
CA HIS A 7 2.60 4.91 25.96
C HIS A 7 1.96 6.26 25.62
N GLY A 8 1.30 6.36 24.46
CA GLY A 8 0.63 7.59 24.03
C GLY A 8 1.56 8.73 23.63
N THR A 9 2.85 8.46 23.46
CA THR A 9 3.85 9.45 23.04
C THR A 9 4.56 9.02 21.75
N PRO A 10 5.05 9.97 20.94
CA PRO A 10 5.89 9.64 19.78
C PRO A 10 7.17 8.89 20.16
N SER A 11 7.72 9.16 21.35
CA SER A 11 8.89 8.47 21.88
C SER A 11 8.62 6.99 22.13
N GLY A 12 7.44 6.66 22.69
CA GLY A 12 6.96 5.29 22.85
C GLY A 12 6.93 4.53 21.53
N TYR A 13 6.46 5.16 20.45
CA TYR A 13 6.41 4.56 19.11
C TYR A 13 7.81 4.40 18.47
N VAL A 14 8.63 5.45 18.44
CA VAL A 14 9.89 5.48 17.68
C VAL A 14 11.05 4.81 18.44
N ARG A 15 11.24 5.18 19.70
CA ARG A 15 12.39 4.77 20.52
C ARG A 15 12.13 3.43 21.21
N CYS A 16 10.96 3.27 21.82
CA CYS A 16 10.59 2.05 22.54
C CYS A 16 9.90 0.99 21.68
N LYS A 17 9.69 1.26 20.38
CA LYS A 17 9.05 0.36 19.40
C LYS A 17 7.66 -0.14 19.79
N CYS A 18 6.95 0.57 20.67
CA CYS A 18 5.58 0.22 21.01
C CYS A 18 4.65 0.38 19.80
N ARG A 19 3.67 -0.52 19.65
CA ARG A 19 2.73 -0.55 18.52
C ARG A 19 1.26 -0.54 18.94
N CYS A 20 0.97 -0.21 20.20
CA CYS A 20 -0.41 0.00 20.65
C CYS A 20 -1.05 1.21 19.95
N ASP A 21 -2.38 1.27 19.98
CA ASP A 21 -3.14 2.29 19.26
C ASP A 21 -2.81 3.71 19.74
N LEU A 22 -2.70 3.93 21.06
CA LEU A 22 -2.31 5.21 21.64
C LEU A 22 -0.97 5.73 21.08
N CYS A 23 0.03 4.87 20.94
CA CYS A 23 1.34 5.24 20.38
C CYS A 23 1.26 5.51 18.88
N ARG A 24 0.43 4.75 18.14
CA ARG A 24 0.22 4.94 16.71
C ARG A 24 -0.49 6.26 16.43
N GLU A 25 -1.53 6.59 17.20
CA GLU A 25 -2.26 7.85 17.11
C GLU A 25 -1.37 9.05 17.43
N ALA A 26 -0.57 8.98 18.50
CA ALA A 26 0.37 10.03 18.86
C ALA A 26 1.39 10.32 17.75
N GLU A 27 1.90 9.28 17.08
CA GLU A 27 2.81 9.45 15.95
C GLU A 27 2.09 10.03 14.71
N VAL A 28 0.87 9.58 14.41
CA VAL A 28 0.05 10.15 13.32
C VAL A 28 -0.21 11.64 13.56
N GLN A 29 -0.56 12.02 14.79
CA GLN A 29 -0.82 13.39 15.19
C GLN A 29 0.45 14.25 15.05
N ARG A 30 1.60 13.79 15.57
CA ARG A 30 2.89 14.46 15.39
C ARG A 30 3.22 14.70 13.93
N GLN A 31 3.01 13.69 13.07
CA GLN A 31 3.27 13.83 11.63
C GLN A 31 2.33 14.84 10.96
N ARG A 32 1.05 14.85 11.33
CA ARG A 32 0.07 15.84 10.83
C ARG A 32 0.48 17.26 11.22
N GLU A 33 0.83 17.47 12.49
CA GLU A 33 1.29 18.76 13.01
C GLU A 33 2.58 19.22 12.32
N TRP A 34 3.55 18.32 12.12
CA TRP A 34 4.77 18.64 11.40
C TRP A 34 4.50 19.07 9.96
N ARG A 35 3.62 18.35 9.23
CA ARG A 35 3.19 18.73 7.87
C ARG A 35 2.44 20.05 7.86
N GLN A 36 1.62 20.33 8.88
CA GLN A 36 0.92 21.60 9.00
C GLN A 36 1.90 22.74 9.22
N ARG A 37 2.83 22.62 10.18
CA ARG A 37 3.89 23.61 10.41
C ARG A 37 4.73 23.86 9.15
N HIS A 38 5.01 22.82 8.39
CA HIS A 38 5.74 22.94 7.12
C HIS A 38 4.91 23.69 6.06
N ARG A 39 3.59 23.47 5.99
CA ARG A 39 2.68 24.23 5.12
C ARG A 39 2.54 25.70 5.56
N ASP A 40 2.47 25.94 6.86
CA ASP A 40 2.42 27.28 7.46
C ASP A 40 3.75 28.05 7.36
N GLY A 41 4.81 27.47 6.78
CA GLY A 41 6.14 28.08 6.71
C GLY A 41 6.87 28.22 8.06
N LYS A 42 6.36 27.58 9.13
CA LYS A 42 6.93 27.64 10.50
C LYS A 42 8.16 26.76 10.67
N VAL A 43 8.51 25.94 9.67
CA VAL A 43 9.73 25.11 9.68
C VAL A 43 10.85 25.90 9.03
N ARG A 44 11.83 26.31 9.84
CA ARG A 44 13.02 27.00 9.32
C ARG A 44 13.82 26.04 8.43
N HIS A 45 13.97 26.38 7.16
CA HIS A 45 14.92 25.70 6.29
C HIS A 45 16.33 26.15 6.68
N ARG A 46 17.23 25.20 6.96
CA ARG A 46 18.64 25.48 7.15
C ARG A 46 19.28 25.62 5.77
N THR A 47 19.53 26.85 5.34
CA THR A 47 20.16 27.14 4.04
C THR A 47 21.55 26.54 3.93
N ASP A 48 22.28 26.45 5.05
CA ASP A 48 23.70 26.08 5.06
C ASP A 48 23.93 24.59 5.36
N HIS A 49 22.86 23.78 5.35
CA HIS A 49 23.00 22.35 5.57
C HIS A 49 23.50 21.68 4.28
N PRO A 50 24.47 20.75 4.31
CA PRO A 50 25.00 20.09 3.11
C PRO A 50 23.96 19.31 2.30
N SER A 51 22.77 19.05 2.87
CA SER A 51 21.64 18.44 2.15
C SER A 51 20.63 19.44 1.57
N CYS A 52 20.78 20.74 1.84
CA CYS A 52 20.04 21.82 1.19
C CYS A 52 20.82 22.36 -0.01
N VAL A 53 21.11 21.47 -0.96
CA VAL A 53 21.75 21.84 -2.22
C VAL A 53 20.72 22.53 -3.12
N PRO A 54 21.07 23.67 -3.77
CA PRO A 54 20.17 24.33 -4.70
C PRO A 54 19.85 23.41 -5.88
N VAL A 55 18.61 23.47 -6.35
CA VAL A 55 18.14 22.62 -7.46
C VAL A 55 17.46 23.47 -8.53
N ARG A 56 17.78 23.19 -9.78
CA ARG A 56 17.15 23.82 -10.93
C ARG A 56 15.95 22.98 -11.36
N VAL A 57 14.77 23.60 -11.42
CA VAL A 57 13.54 22.96 -11.90
C VAL A 57 12.83 23.93 -12.85
N ARG A 58 12.69 23.52 -14.12
CA ARG A 58 12.07 24.29 -15.21
C ARG A 58 12.70 25.68 -15.37
N GLY A 59 14.03 25.73 -15.35
CA GLY A 59 14.81 26.97 -15.47
C GLY A 59 14.95 27.78 -14.18
N VAL A 60 14.08 27.59 -13.19
CA VAL A 60 14.11 28.29 -11.89
C VAL A 60 15.05 27.57 -10.93
N VAL A 61 15.98 28.31 -10.31
CA VAL A 61 16.87 27.79 -9.26
C VAL A 61 16.22 27.99 -7.91
N TYR A 62 15.95 26.89 -7.21
CA TYR A 62 15.43 26.90 -5.85
C TYR A 62 16.57 26.67 -4.86
N PRO A 63 16.51 27.25 -3.65
CA PRO A 63 17.55 27.09 -2.64
C PRO A 63 17.63 25.66 -2.08
N SER A 64 16.58 24.85 -2.22
CA SER A 64 16.59 23.45 -1.81
C SER A 64 15.51 22.63 -2.53
N ILE A 65 15.64 21.30 -2.48
CA ILE A 65 14.62 20.34 -2.96
C ILE A 65 13.26 20.61 -2.30
N SER A 66 13.23 20.91 -1.00
CA SER A 66 11.99 21.18 -0.27
C SER A 66 11.31 22.47 -0.73
N ALA A 67 12.09 23.51 -1.02
CA ALA A 67 11.56 24.77 -1.55
C ALA A 67 10.97 24.58 -2.96
N ALA A 68 11.66 23.84 -3.83
CA ALA A 68 11.15 23.48 -5.15
C ALA A 68 9.87 22.63 -5.05
N ALA A 69 9.84 21.66 -4.15
CA ALA A 69 8.71 20.77 -3.95
C ALA A 69 7.47 21.52 -3.47
N TYR A 70 7.65 22.46 -2.54
CA TYR A 70 6.58 23.34 -2.06
C TYR A 70 6.03 24.22 -3.19
N ALA A 71 6.90 24.90 -3.94
CA ALA A 71 6.49 25.77 -5.04
C ALA A 71 5.74 25.03 -6.16
N LEU A 72 6.09 23.77 -6.41
CA LEU A 72 5.50 22.93 -7.45
C LEU A 72 4.35 22.05 -6.95
N ASN A 73 4.01 22.11 -5.66
CA ASN A 73 3.03 21.25 -4.99
C ASN A 73 3.27 19.74 -5.24
N VAL A 74 4.52 19.31 -5.13
CA VAL A 74 4.96 17.92 -5.26
C VAL A 74 5.66 17.44 -3.99
N THR A 75 5.90 16.14 -3.87
CA THR A 75 6.69 15.61 -2.75
C THR A 75 8.19 15.82 -3.00
N PRO A 76 9.00 16.18 -1.97
CA PRO A 76 10.45 16.29 -2.11
C PRO A 76 11.11 15.03 -2.68
N SER A 77 10.59 13.85 -2.29
CA SER A 77 11.06 12.55 -2.79
C SER A 77 10.84 12.38 -4.31
N SER A 78 9.83 13.03 -4.89
CA SER A 78 9.61 13.02 -6.34
C SER A 78 10.73 13.75 -7.08
N ILE A 79 11.12 14.94 -6.60
CA ILE A 79 12.22 15.73 -7.17
C ILE A 79 13.55 14.99 -6.99
N ALA A 80 13.84 14.53 -5.76
CA ALA A 80 15.06 13.78 -5.46
C ALA A 80 15.18 12.50 -6.33
N GLY A 81 14.07 11.76 -6.49
CA GLY A 81 14.03 10.57 -7.31
C GLY A 81 14.22 10.83 -8.81
N GLN A 82 13.78 11.99 -9.31
CA GLN A 82 14.03 12.40 -10.69
C GLN A 82 15.48 12.81 -10.92
N LEU A 83 16.07 13.60 -10.00
CA LEU A 83 17.49 13.95 -10.04
C LEU A 83 18.36 12.69 -10.03
N ALA A 84 18.08 11.73 -9.15
CA ALA A 84 18.84 10.49 -9.05
C ALA A 84 18.72 9.60 -10.30
N ARG A 85 17.55 9.55 -10.95
CA ARG A 85 17.31 8.66 -12.11
C ARG A 85 17.60 9.28 -13.46
N ARG A 86 17.45 10.60 -13.60
CA ARG A 86 17.48 11.33 -14.87
C ARG A 86 18.48 12.46 -14.90
N GLY A 87 19.07 12.83 -13.76
CA GLY A 87 19.96 14.00 -13.64
C GLY A 87 19.26 15.36 -13.69
N ALA A 88 17.95 15.41 -13.96
CA ALA A 88 17.16 16.63 -14.07
C ALA A 88 15.78 16.49 -13.40
N ALA A 89 15.28 17.59 -12.86
CA ALA A 89 14.01 17.65 -12.12
C ALA A 89 12.87 18.38 -12.87
N ASP A 90 13.08 18.79 -14.12
CA ASP A 90 12.12 19.60 -14.88
C ASP A 90 10.74 18.93 -15.06
N GLY A 91 10.74 17.59 -15.08
CA GLY A 91 9.53 16.77 -15.16
C GLY A 91 8.76 16.60 -13.84
N ALA A 92 9.18 17.24 -12.74
CA ALA A 92 8.54 17.07 -11.44
C ALA A 92 7.12 17.65 -11.49
N GLY A 93 6.10 16.88 -11.10
CA GLY A 93 4.71 17.37 -11.03
C GLY A 93 3.97 17.46 -12.36
N LEU A 94 4.58 17.12 -13.50
CA LEU A 94 3.92 17.11 -14.82
C LEU A 94 3.09 15.85 -15.09
N GLY A 95 2.86 14.99 -14.09
CA GLY A 95 2.04 13.78 -14.28
C GLY A 95 2.58 12.80 -15.32
N GLY A 96 3.90 12.81 -15.61
CA GLY A 96 4.52 12.03 -16.69
C GLY A 96 4.41 10.51 -16.57
N HIS A 97 3.81 10.01 -15.49
CA HIS A 97 3.25 8.67 -15.47
C HIS A 97 1.74 8.81 -15.52
N ALA A 98 1.14 8.41 -16.64
CA ALA A 98 -0.28 8.07 -16.64
C ALA A 98 -0.56 7.21 -15.39
N PRO A 99 -1.70 7.41 -14.70
CA PRO A 99 -2.07 6.54 -13.60
C PRO A 99 -1.89 5.11 -14.09
N ARG A 100 -1.06 4.31 -13.39
CA ARG A 100 -0.82 2.93 -13.79
C ARG A 100 -2.20 2.31 -13.99
N ARG A 101 -2.58 2.02 -15.25
CA ARG A 101 -3.79 1.25 -15.51
C ARG A 101 -3.66 0.04 -14.63
N ARG A 102 -4.60 -0.16 -13.70
CA ARG A 102 -4.65 -1.41 -12.96
C ARG A 102 -4.66 -2.48 -14.05
N PRO A 103 -3.64 -3.35 -14.13
CA PRO A 103 -3.64 -4.38 -15.15
C PRO A 103 -4.97 -5.10 -15.00
N GLN A 104 -5.70 -5.24 -16.11
CA GLN A 104 -6.86 -6.12 -16.10
C GLN A 104 -6.37 -7.47 -15.56
N PRO A 105 -7.13 -8.16 -14.69
CA PRO A 105 -6.71 -9.45 -14.15
C PRO A 105 -6.59 -10.45 -15.32
N VAL A 106 -5.38 -10.55 -15.88
CA VAL A 106 -5.03 -11.39 -17.04
C VAL A 106 -5.04 -12.89 -16.71
N ASN A 107 -5.40 -13.27 -15.48
CA ASN A 107 -5.24 -14.62 -14.95
C ASN A 107 -6.54 -15.29 -14.50
N SER A 108 -7.72 -14.80 -14.92
CA SER A 108 -8.96 -15.57 -14.79
C SER A 108 -9.00 -16.68 -15.86
N ARG A 109 -8.12 -17.67 -15.74
CA ARG A 109 -8.26 -18.92 -16.51
C ARG A 109 -9.48 -19.66 -15.97
N ARG A 110 -10.33 -20.13 -16.87
CA ARG A 110 -11.42 -21.04 -16.52
C ARG A 110 -10.84 -22.26 -15.82
N CYS A 111 -11.47 -22.71 -14.75
CA CYS A 111 -11.04 -23.88 -14.00
C CYS A 111 -12.22 -24.81 -13.76
N VAL A 112 -11.95 -26.12 -13.86
CA VAL A 112 -12.92 -27.17 -13.56
C VAL A 112 -12.56 -27.78 -12.21
N ILE A 113 -13.49 -27.78 -11.27
CA ILE A 113 -13.30 -28.33 -9.92
C ILE A 113 -14.47 -29.29 -9.67
N HIS A 114 -14.17 -30.57 -9.44
CA HIS A 114 -15.18 -31.64 -9.29
C HIS A 114 -16.24 -31.66 -10.40
N GLY A 115 -15.84 -31.46 -11.65
CA GLY A 115 -16.74 -31.45 -12.82
C GLY A 115 -17.54 -30.16 -13.01
N ARG A 116 -17.42 -29.18 -12.13
CA ARG A 116 -18.06 -27.87 -12.27
C ARG A 116 -17.11 -26.85 -12.86
N GLU A 117 -17.56 -26.15 -13.89
CA GLU A 117 -16.77 -25.10 -14.53
C GLU A 117 -16.94 -23.76 -13.84
N PHE A 118 -15.83 -23.05 -13.63
CA PHE A 118 -15.82 -21.71 -13.08
C PHE A 118 -15.02 -20.76 -13.98
N PRO A 119 -15.39 -19.47 -14.05
CA PRO A 119 -14.67 -18.49 -14.85
C PRO A 119 -13.27 -18.18 -14.30
N SER A 120 -13.04 -18.43 -13.01
CA SER A 120 -11.73 -18.28 -12.37
C SER A 120 -11.68 -19.02 -11.02
N ILE A 121 -10.46 -19.31 -10.55
CA ILE A 121 -10.22 -19.83 -9.19
C ILE A 121 -10.81 -18.90 -8.12
N ALA A 122 -10.76 -17.58 -8.34
CA ALA A 122 -11.33 -16.59 -7.42
C ALA A 122 -12.87 -16.60 -7.41
N ALA A 123 -13.51 -16.92 -8.53
CA ALA A 123 -14.96 -17.12 -8.60
C ALA A 123 -15.35 -18.40 -7.85
N ALA A 124 -14.65 -19.51 -8.12
CA ALA A 124 -14.84 -20.77 -7.41
C ALA A 124 -14.67 -20.61 -5.90
N ALA A 125 -13.62 -19.92 -5.44
CA ALA A 125 -13.38 -19.69 -4.01
C ALA A 125 -14.55 -18.95 -3.34
N ARG A 126 -15.06 -17.91 -3.99
CA ARG A 126 -16.18 -17.11 -3.49
C ARG A 126 -17.49 -17.90 -3.46
N GLU A 127 -17.73 -18.71 -4.49
CA GLU A 127 -18.94 -19.51 -4.60
C GLU A 127 -18.97 -20.68 -3.60
N ILE A 128 -17.83 -21.33 -3.38
CA ILE A 128 -17.67 -22.43 -2.42
C ILE A 128 -17.56 -21.90 -0.98
N GLY A 129 -17.21 -20.62 -0.80
CA GLY A 129 -17.04 -19.99 0.51
C GLY A 129 -15.72 -20.34 1.19
N VAL A 130 -14.64 -20.48 0.42
CA VAL A 130 -13.29 -20.81 0.92
C VAL A 130 -12.30 -19.67 0.71
N ASN A 131 -11.24 -19.65 1.52
CA ASN A 131 -10.19 -18.64 1.41
C ASN A 131 -9.41 -18.80 0.08
N TYR A 132 -9.46 -17.77 -0.76
CA TYR A 132 -8.81 -17.76 -2.07
C TYR A 132 -7.30 -18.08 -2.02
N SER A 133 -6.55 -17.49 -1.08
CA SER A 133 -5.10 -17.65 -1.02
C SER A 133 -4.69 -19.08 -0.69
N HIS A 134 -5.44 -19.73 0.22
CA HIS A 134 -5.24 -21.14 0.55
C HIS A 134 -5.60 -22.02 -0.65
N PHE A 135 -6.77 -21.78 -1.23
CA PHE A 135 -7.27 -22.57 -2.35
C PHE A 135 -6.35 -22.51 -3.57
N PHE A 136 -5.90 -21.31 -3.95
CA PHE A 136 -4.97 -21.12 -5.06
C PHE A 136 -3.65 -21.88 -4.85
N ARG A 137 -3.15 -21.91 -3.61
CA ARG A 137 -1.91 -22.63 -3.29
C ARG A 137 -2.08 -24.14 -3.40
N GLU A 138 -3.22 -24.70 -2.97
CA GLU A 138 -3.54 -26.12 -3.13
C GLU A 138 -3.73 -26.49 -4.60
N VAL A 139 -4.47 -25.70 -5.38
CA VAL A 139 -4.63 -25.92 -6.83
C VAL A 139 -3.29 -25.91 -7.56
N LYS A 140 -2.38 -24.99 -7.19
CA LYS A 140 -1.05 -24.90 -7.79
C LYS A 140 -0.13 -26.07 -7.42
N ARG A 141 -0.32 -26.67 -6.23
CA ARG A 141 0.49 -27.80 -5.73
C ARG A 141 -0.03 -29.16 -6.20
N GLY A 142 -1.24 -29.21 -6.73
CA GLY A 142 -2.02 -30.45 -6.85
C GLY A 142 -2.81 -30.64 -5.56
N LEU A 143 -4.14 -30.75 -5.68
CA LEU A 143 -5.03 -30.82 -4.52
C LEU A 143 -4.73 -32.10 -3.74
N SER A 144 -4.55 -31.97 -2.42
CA SER A 144 -4.55 -33.13 -1.54
C SER A 144 -5.95 -33.77 -1.49
N ASP A 145 -6.01 -35.10 -1.30
CA ASP A 145 -7.28 -35.83 -1.23
C ASP A 145 -8.19 -35.31 -0.11
N GLN A 146 -7.62 -35.02 1.07
CA GLN A 146 -8.36 -34.45 2.19
C GLN A 146 -8.99 -33.10 1.83
N TYR A 147 -8.25 -32.25 1.12
CA TYR A 147 -8.73 -30.94 0.73
C TYR A 147 -9.75 -31.02 -0.42
N SER A 148 -9.58 -31.99 -1.32
CA SER A 148 -10.55 -32.35 -2.37
C SER A 148 -11.90 -32.74 -1.74
N GLN A 149 -11.91 -33.62 -0.74
CA GLN A 149 -13.12 -33.98 0.01
C GLN A 149 -13.73 -32.79 0.75
N TYR A 150 -12.91 -31.94 1.36
CA TYR A 150 -13.37 -30.71 2.01
C TYR A 150 -14.08 -29.75 1.02
N LEU A 151 -13.52 -29.58 -0.19
CA LEU A 151 -14.13 -28.75 -1.23
C LEU A 151 -15.47 -29.31 -1.69
N LEU A 152 -15.56 -30.64 -1.88
CA LEU A 152 -16.82 -31.29 -2.24
C LEU A 152 -17.90 -31.05 -1.18
N LEU A 153 -17.56 -31.22 0.10
CA LEU A 153 -18.49 -30.95 1.21
C LEU A 153 -18.95 -29.49 1.23
N LYS A 154 -18.04 -28.54 0.97
CA LYS A 154 -18.38 -27.12 0.89
C LYS A 154 -19.25 -26.78 -0.32
N MET A 155 -19.02 -27.42 -1.47
CA MET A 155 -19.86 -27.28 -2.65
C MET A 155 -21.28 -27.75 -2.36
N MET A 156 -21.45 -28.91 -1.72
CA MET A 156 -22.77 -29.43 -1.34
C MET A 156 -23.51 -28.47 -0.39
N GLN A 157 -22.80 -27.90 0.60
CA GLN A 157 -23.38 -26.89 1.50
C GLN A 157 -23.83 -25.62 0.76
N ALA A 158 -23.02 -25.14 -0.18
CA ALA A 158 -23.33 -23.95 -0.97
C ALA A 158 -24.54 -24.15 -1.90
N ASP A 159 -24.70 -25.36 -2.46
CA ASP A 159 -25.83 -25.68 -3.33
C ASP A 159 -27.13 -25.89 -2.54
N ALA A 160 -27.07 -26.53 -1.37
CA ALA A 160 -28.23 -26.62 -0.45
C ALA A 160 -28.71 -25.23 -0.01
N GLY A 161 -27.78 -24.32 0.29
CA GLY A 161 -28.11 -22.93 0.63
C GLY A 161 -28.70 -22.13 -0.54
N ARG A 162 -28.42 -22.50 -1.79
CA ARG A 162 -29.05 -21.89 -2.97
C ARG A 162 -30.47 -22.38 -3.19
N GLN A 163 -30.70 -23.68 -3.07
CA GLN A 163 -32.04 -24.27 -3.22
C GLN A 163 -33.01 -23.70 -2.18
N GLY A 164 -32.59 -23.56 -0.92
CA GLY A 164 -33.41 -22.97 0.13
C GLY A 164 -33.64 -21.46 0.03
N ARG A 165 -32.90 -20.73 -0.84
CA ARG A 165 -33.16 -19.31 -1.13
C ARG A 165 -34.04 -19.10 -2.37
N ALA A 166 -34.22 -20.13 -3.18
CA ALA A 166 -35.01 -20.09 -4.41
C ALA A 166 -36.43 -20.63 -4.21
N ALA A 167 -36.71 -21.25 -3.06
CA ALA A 167 -38.04 -21.67 -2.59
C ALA A 167 -38.61 -20.63 -1.63
#